data_AF-Q08XF3-F1
#
_entry.id   AF-Q08XF3-F1
#
_cell.length_a   1.000
_cell.length_b   1.000
_cell.length_c   1.000
_cell.angle_alpha   90.00
_cell.angle_beta   90.00
_cell.angle_gamma   90.00
#
_symmetry.space_group_name_H-M   'P 1'
#
loop_
_entity.id
_entity.type
_entity.pdbx_description
1 polymer ?
#
loop_
_entity_poly.entity_id
_entity_poly.type
_entity_poly.pdbx_seq_one_letter_code
_entity_poly.pdbx_strand_id
1 'polypeptide(L)'
;MFGQLLLWVRRNSRKALALALAPGLVALAFDSAVSHWAGKDFDNRWQAIPVVYGVVGFILLTAMCIPKSRTVFSWTARLVGGAGVLVGVVGTYIHATAFFKELGGDYSAANLEGALSVAPPLLAPLSFVGVGALLALLPSAKLLFRLRVGVAPVAQGAGGALHHLEEGQERARAVRKSA
;
A
#
# COMPACT_ATOMS: atom_id res chain seq x y z
N MET A 1 -8.58 10.98 -20.43
CA MET A 1 -8.75 10.89 -18.95
C MET A 1 -7.50 10.40 -18.23
N PHE A 2 -6.75 9.42 -18.76
CA PHE A 2 -5.54 8.86 -18.13
C PHE A 2 -4.45 9.90 -17.78
N GLY A 3 -4.22 10.90 -18.65
CA GLY A 3 -3.22 11.96 -18.40
C GLY A 3 -3.52 12.81 -17.15
N GLN A 4 -4.79 13.14 -16.89
CA GLN A 4 -5.18 13.92 -15.72
C GLN A 4 -4.98 13.13 -14.41
N LEU A 5 -5.28 11.83 -14.43
CA LEU A 5 -5.04 10.93 -13.29
C LEU A 5 -3.54 10.83 -12.99
N LEU A 6 -2.70 10.59 -14.00
CA LEU A 6 -1.25 10.54 -13.85
C LEU A 6 -0.66 11.83 -13.27
N LEU A 7 -1.12 12.99 -13.75
CA LEU A 7 -0.72 14.29 -13.22
C LEU A 7 -1.14 14.44 -11.75
N TRP A 8 -2.35 14.01 -11.40
CA TRP A 8 -2.81 14.01 -10.01
C TRP A 8 -1.97 13.11 -9.11
N VAL A 9 -1.69 11.87 -9.55
CA VAL A 9 -0.85 10.92 -8.81
C VAL A 9 0.56 11.47 -8.60
N ARG A 10 1.16 12.08 -9.62
CA ARG A 10 2.50 12.70 -9.50
C ARG A 10 2.51 13.86 -8.50
N ARG A 11 1.46 14.69 -8.50
CA ARG A 11 1.33 15.83 -7.57
C ARG A 11 0.96 15.40 -6.14
N ASN A 12 0.31 14.24 -5.99
CA ASN A 12 -0.24 13.74 -4.73
C ASN A 12 0.27 12.32 -4.40
N SER A 13 1.53 12.03 -4.68
CA SER A 13 2.09 10.67 -4.58
C SER A 13 1.83 10.00 -3.23
N ARG A 14 1.91 10.78 -2.13
CA ARG A 14 1.59 10.30 -0.77
C ARG A 14 0.13 9.88 -0.61
N LYS A 15 -0.82 10.68 -1.11
CA LYS A 15 -2.25 10.33 -1.07
C LYS A 15 -2.56 9.15 -1.97
N ALA A 16 -1.93 9.09 -3.15
CA ALA A 16 -2.05 7.95 -4.04
C ALA A 16 -1.54 6.65 -3.37
N LEU A 17 -0.40 6.71 -2.67
CA LEU A 17 0.11 5.58 -1.91
C LEU A 17 -0.79 5.23 -0.72
N ALA A 18 -1.33 6.20 0.02
CA ALA A 18 -2.33 5.94 1.05
C ALA A 18 -3.58 5.24 0.52
N LEU A 19 -4.09 5.67 -0.64
CA LEU A 19 -5.23 5.01 -1.32
C LEU A 19 -4.88 3.60 -1.80
N ALA A 20 -3.64 3.34 -2.19
CA ALA A 20 -3.19 1.99 -2.53
C ALA A 20 -3.10 1.09 -1.28
N LEU A 21 -2.73 1.65 -0.13
CA LEU A 21 -2.62 0.91 1.14
C LEU A 21 -3.98 0.72 1.84
N ALA A 22 -4.94 1.62 1.65
CA ALA A 22 -6.21 1.61 2.38
C ALA A 22 -7.03 0.31 2.17
N PRO A 23 -7.18 -0.26 0.97
CA PRO A 23 -7.82 -1.57 0.79
C PRO A 23 -7.13 -2.69 1.57
N GLY A 24 -5.82 -2.59 1.79
CA GLY A 24 -5.07 -3.52 2.63
C GLY A 24 -5.56 -3.52 4.08
N LEU A 25 -6.00 -2.37 4.63
CA LEU A 25 -6.58 -2.31 5.98
C LEU A 25 -7.91 -3.07 6.07
N VAL A 26 -8.75 -3.02 5.03
CA VAL A 26 -9.99 -3.82 4.98
C VAL A 26 -9.67 -5.29 4.84
N ALA A 27 -8.70 -5.66 4.00
CA ALA A 27 -8.27 -7.04 3.88
C ALA A 27 -7.77 -7.60 5.22
N LEU A 28 -6.97 -6.83 5.98
CA LEU A 28 -6.53 -7.20 7.32
C LEU A 28 -7.68 -7.29 8.32
N ALA A 29 -8.65 -6.38 8.27
CA ALA A 29 -9.85 -6.46 9.11
C ALA A 29 -10.66 -7.72 8.81
N PHE A 30 -10.84 -8.05 7.53
CA PHE A 30 -11.56 -9.25 7.11
C PHE A 30 -10.82 -10.52 7.55
N ASP A 31 -9.51 -10.59 7.32
CA ASP A 31 -8.66 -11.70 7.74
C ASP A 31 -8.71 -11.93 9.26
N SER A 32 -8.64 -10.83 10.04
CA SER A 32 -8.79 -10.86 11.49
C SER A 32 -10.19 -11.30 11.91
N ALA A 33 -11.23 -10.83 11.21
CA ALA A 33 -12.60 -11.23 11.48
C ALA A 33 -12.78 -12.74 11.25
N VAL A 34 -12.29 -13.27 10.13
CA VAL A 34 -12.36 -14.71 9.84
C VAL A 34 -11.58 -15.49 10.89
N SER A 35 -10.35 -15.08 11.21
CA SER A 35 -9.51 -15.82 12.15
C SER A 35 -10.05 -15.83 13.59
N HIS A 36 -10.69 -14.75 14.04
CA HIS A 36 -11.25 -14.68 15.39
C HIS A 36 -12.69 -15.21 15.49
N TRP A 37 -13.53 -15.09 14.45
CA TRP A 37 -14.94 -15.53 14.50
C TRP A 37 -15.23 -16.88 13.82
N ALA A 38 -14.33 -17.41 12.98
CA ALA A 38 -14.54 -18.73 12.38
C ALA A 38 -14.28 -19.88 13.39
N GLY A 39 -13.54 -19.61 14.46
CA GLY A 39 -13.44 -20.47 15.64
C GLY A 39 -14.52 -20.12 16.67
N LYS A 40 -15.09 -21.12 17.35
CA LYS A 40 -16.24 -20.96 18.27
C LYS A 40 -15.98 -20.06 19.51
N ASP A 41 -14.78 -19.55 19.70
CA ASP A 41 -14.33 -18.94 20.97
C ASP A 41 -14.18 -17.42 20.89
N PHE A 42 -15.24 -16.73 20.47
CA PHE A 42 -15.32 -15.27 20.64
C PHE A 42 -15.73 -14.90 22.07
N ASP A 43 -14.96 -15.36 23.06
CA ASP A 43 -15.26 -15.09 24.46
C ASP A 43 -14.72 -13.71 24.90
N ASN A 44 -13.89 -13.09 24.06
CA ASN A 44 -13.19 -11.85 24.37
C ASN A 44 -13.46 -10.72 23.36
N ARG A 45 -14.18 -9.68 23.81
CA ARG A 45 -14.46 -8.45 23.02
C ARG A 45 -13.21 -7.74 22.49
N TRP A 46 -12.06 -7.91 23.15
CA TRP A 46 -10.79 -7.32 22.70
C TRP A 46 -10.33 -7.87 21.34
N GLN A 47 -10.78 -9.05 20.92
CA GLN A 47 -10.50 -9.62 19.59
C GLN A 47 -11.14 -8.83 18.44
N ALA A 48 -12.10 -7.93 18.73
CA ALA A 48 -12.71 -7.08 17.70
C ALA A 48 -11.84 -5.87 17.31
N ILE A 49 -10.82 -5.54 18.11
CA ILE A 49 -9.95 -4.38 17.88
C ILE A 49 -9.30 -4.38 16.49
N PRO A 50 -8.63 -5.44 16.01
CA PRO A 50 -8.02 -5.42 14.68
C PRO A 50 -9.04 -5.21 13.55
N VAL A 51 -10.26 -5.74 13.71
CA VAL A 51 -11.35 -5.57 12.74
C VAL A 51 -11.84 -4.12 12.70
N VAL A 52 -12.17 -3.57 13.86
CA VAL A 52 -12.63 -2.17 13.99
C VAL A 52 -11.55 -1.22 13.50
N TYR A 53 -10.28 -1.46 13.88
CA TYR A 53 -9.14 -0.69 13.42
C TYR A 53 -9.05 -0.66 11.89
N GLY A 54 -9.08 -1.83 11.23
CA GLY A 54 -8.89 -1.87 9.78
C GLY A 54 -10.03 -1.19 9.01
N VAL A 55 -11.28 -1.37 9.46
CA VAL A 55 -12.45 -0.70 8.85
C VAL A 55 -12.39 0.82 9.06
N VAL A 56 -12.18 1.28 10.30
CA VAL A 56 -12.10 2.72 10.61
C VAL A 56 -10.90 3.36 9.92
N GLY A 57 -9.74 2.69 9.92
CA GLY A 57 -8.53 3.16 9.24
C GLY A 57 -8.73 3.33 7.74
N PHE A 58 -9.41 2.38 7.08
CA PHE A 58 -9.77 2.48 5.66
C PHE A 58 -10.66 3.70 5.37
N ILE A 59 -11.72 3.89 6.16
CA ILE A 59 -12.66 5.01 6.01
C ILE A 59 -11.92 6.34 6.17
N LEU A 60 -11.14 6.47 7.24
CA LEU A 60 -10.39 7.70 7.54
C LEU A 60 -9.37 8.03 6.45
N LEU A 61 -8.58 7.06 5.99
CA LEU A 61 -7.58 7.32 4.94
C LEU A 61 -8.23 7.69 3.60
N THR A 62 -9.30 7.00 3.23
CA THR A 62 -10.03 7.29 1.99
C THR A 62 -10.66 8.68 2.05
N ALA A 63 -11.34 9.00 3.15
CA ALA A 63 -11.97 10.31 3.36
C ALA A 63 -10.93 11.44 3.33
N MET A 64 -9.77 11.28 3.98
CA MET A 64 -8.75 12.34 4.05
C MET A 64 -7.94 12.53 2.76
N CYS A 65 -8.14 11.69 1.76
CA CYS A 65 -7.59 11.94 0.43
C CYS A 65 -8.37 13.03 -0.33
N ILE A 66 -9.65 13.26 0.02
CA ILE A 66 -10.55 14.25 -0.62
C ILE A 66 -10.14 15.71 -0.28
N PRO A 67 -9.97 16.11 1.00
CA PRO A 67 -9.62 17.50 1.33
C PRO A 67 -8.26 17.92 0.79
N LYS A 68 -8.09 19.20 0.44
CA LYS A 68 -6.80 19.73 -0.06
C LYS A 68 -5.72 19.87 1.04
N SER A 69 -6.10 19.82 2.32
CA SER A 69 -5.18 20.06 3.45
C SER A 69 -4.15 18.94 3.60
N ARG A 70 -2.88 19.30 3.45
CA ARG A 70 -1.75 18.38 3.69
C ARG A 70 -1.56 18.06 5.16
N THR A 71 -1.84 19.03 6.04
CA THR A 71 -1.69 18.89 7.49
C THR A 71 -2.66 17.86 8.04
N VAL A 72 -3.94 17.95 7.65
CA VAL A 72 -4.96 16.99 8.06
C VAL A 72 -4.62 15.58 7.60
N PHE A 73 -4.30 15.41 6.31
CA PHE A 73 -3.84 14.11 5.79
C PHE A 73 -2.64 13.55 6.56
N SER A 74 -1.64 14.40 6.86
CA SER A 74 -0.42 13.97 7.55
C SER A 74 -0.70 13.51 8.98
N TRP A 75 -1.57 14.23 9.69
CA TRP A 75 -2.00 13.84 11.04
C TRP A 75 -2.80 12.55 11.02
N THR A 76 -3.77 12.41 10.12
CA THR A 76 -4.57 11.17 10.02
C THR A 76 -3.71 9.98 9.65
N ALA A 77 -2.81 10.11 8.68
CA ALA A 77 -1.90 9.02 8.29
C ALA A 77 -1.01 8.58 9.45
N ARG A 78 -0.48 9.54 10.24
CA ARG A 78 0.28 9.24 11.47
C ARG A 78 -0.56 8.57 12.55
N LEU A 79 -1.79 9.03 12.75
CA LEU A 79 -2.69 8.48 13.75
C LEU A 79 -3.07 7.03 13.39
N VAL A 80 -3.56 6.80 12.17
CA VAL A 80 -3.94 5.46 11.68
C VAL A 80 -2.71 4.54 11.63
N GLY A 81 -1.57 5.07 11.19
CA GLY A 81 -0.32 4.32 11.14
C GLY A 81 0.19 3.92 12.53
N GLY A 82 0.25 4.87 13.46
CA GLY A 82 0.65 4.63 14.84
C GLY A 82 -0.29 3.68 15.57
N ALA A 83 -1.60 3.82 15.38
CA ALA A 83 -2.58 2.87 15.90
C ALA A 83 -2.37 1.46 15.33
N GLY A 84 -2.05 1.33 14.04
CA GLY A 84 -1.74 0.03 13.42
C GLY A 84 -0.49 -0.62 14.01
N VAL A 85 0.57 0.16 14.23
CA VAL A 85 1.77 -0.31 14.93
C VAL A 85 1.42 -0.79 16.34
N LEU A 86 0.62 -0.04 17.09
CA LEU A 86 0.23 -0.42 18.43
C LEU A 86 -0.62 -1.71 18.44
N VAL A 87 -1.64 -1.80 17.59
CA VAL A 87 -2.48 -3.00 17.43
C VAL A 87 -1.62 -4.20 17.08
N GLY A 88 -0.69 -4.05 16.13
CA GLY A 88 0.19 -5.13 15.71
C GLY A 88 1.16 -5.58 16.80
N VAL A 89 1.83 -4.64 17.50
CA VAL A 89 2.78 -4.97 18.57
C VAL A 89 2.08 -5.66 19.74
N VAL A 90 0.94 -5.12 20.19
CA VAL A 90 0.16 -5.71 21.28
C VAL A 90 -0.40 -7.08 20.86
N GLY A 91 -0.91 -7.20 19.63
CA GLY A 91 -1.38 -8.47 19.08
C GLY A 91 -0.27 -9.51 18.99
N THR A 92 0.92 -9.15 18.52
CA THR A 92 2.09 -10.04 18.46
C THR A 92 2.48 -10.51 19.85
N TYR A 93 2.49 -9.63 20.85
CA TYR A 93 2.75 -10.04 22.23
C TYR A 93 1.73 -11.08 22.72
N ILE A 94 0.44 -10.81 22.54
CA ILE A 94 -0.63 -11.75 22.94
C ILE A 94 -0.49 -13.10 22.20
N HIS A 95 -0.29 -13.07 20.88
CA HIS A 95 -0.10 -14.29 20.09
C HIS A 95 1.14 -15.07 20.52
N ALA A 96 2.25 -14.39 20.79
CA ALA A 96 3.47 -15.01 21.29
C ALA A 96 3.24 -15.68 22.64
N THR A 97 2.57 -15.01 23.58
CA THR A 97 2.27 -15.61 24.89
C THR A 97 1.38 -16.86 24.77
N ALA A 98 0.39 -16.85 23.87
CA ALA A 98 -0.45 -18.01 23.61
C ALA A 98 0.36 -19.16 22.99
N PHE A 99 1.18 -18.87 21.98
CA PHE A 99 2.06 -19.86 21.36
C PHE A 99 3.03 -20.51 22.36
N PHE A 100 3.69 -19.72 23.21
CA PHE A 100 4.59 -20.27 24.23
C PHE A 100 3.86 -21.08 25.31
N LYS A 101 2.59 -20.74 25.59
CA LYS A 101 1.74 -21.53 26.48
C LYS A 101 1.41 -22.89 25.87
N GLU A 102 1.08 -22.94 24.58
CA GLU A 102 0.87 -24.20 23.86
C GLU A 102 2.15 -25.06 23.83
N LEU A 103 3.32 -24.43 23.72
CA LEU A 103 4.58 -25.17 23.79
C LEU A 103 4.84 -25.82 25.16
N GLY A 104 4.36 -25.25 26.26
CA GLY A 104 4.53 -25.84 27.60
C GLY A 104 6.00 -26.07 28.03
N GLY A 105 6.97 -25.44 27.35
CA GLY A 105 8.41 -25.66 27.55
C GLY A 105 9.02 -26.84 26.79
N ASP A 106 8.22 -27.61 26.03
CA ASP A 106 8.73 -28.63 25.11
C ASP A 106 8.96 -28.02 23.71
N TYR A 107 10.20 -28.09 23.23
CA TYR A 107 10.60 -27.58 21.92
C TYR A 107 10.89 -28.71 20.93
N SER A 108 10.37 -29.92 21.19
CA SER A 108 10.40 -31.03 20.24
C SER A 108 9.70 -30.65 18.92
N ALA A 109 10.13 -31.24 17.81
CA ALA A 109 9.56 -30.94 16.49
C ALA A 109 8.04 -31.20 16.43
N ALA A 110 7.59 -32.30 17.06
CA ALA A 110 6.17 -32.64 17.13
C ALA A 110 5.35 -31.60 17.92
N ASN A 111 5.91 -31.07 19.02
CA ASN A 111 5.22 -30.06 19.80
C ASN A 111 5.23 -28.68 19.14
N LEU A 112 6.32 -28.32 18.45
CA LEU A 112 6.37 -27.12 17.60
C LEU A 112 5.34 -27.19 16.46
N GLU A 113 5.23 -28.33 15.78
CA GLU A 113 4.22 -28.57 14.74
C GLU A 113 2.80 -28.46 15.32
N GLY A 114 2.57 -29.11 16.46
CA GLY A 114 1.31 -29.02 17.20
C GLY A 114 0.95 -27.57 17.53
N ALA A 115 1.85 -26.84 18.20
CA ALA A 115 1.65 -25.44 18.56
C ALA A 115 1.43 -24.54 17.34
N LEU A 116 2.15 -24.72 16.24
CA LEU A 116 1.93 -23.95 15.01
C LEU A 116 0.58 -24.25 14.34
N SER A 117 0.01 -25.44 14.57
CA SER A 117 -1.27 -25.83 14.00
C SER A 117 -2.48 -25.31 14.78
N VAL A 118 -2.35 -25.14 16.11
CA VAL A 118 -3.47 -24.76 16.99
C VAL A 118 -3.35 -23.36 17.59
N ALA A 119 -2.13 -22.84 17.75
CA ALA A 119 -1.94 -21.52 18.35
C ALA A 119 -2.30 -20.40 17.37
N PRO A 120 -2.64 -19.21 17.88
CA PRO A 120 -2.83 -18.04 17.04
C PRO A 120 -1.59 -17.75 16.17
N PRO A 121 -1.73 -17.43 14.88
CA PRO A 121 -0.59 -17.22 13.99
C PRO A 121 0.28 -16.06 14.46
N LEU A 122 1.55 -16.32 14.79
CA LEU A 122 2.50 -15.33 15.33
C LEU A 122 2.70 -14.12 14.42
N LEU A 123 2.71 -14.35 13.11
CA LEU A 123 3.03 -13.32 12.11
C LEU A 123 1.80 -12.50 11.69
N ALA A 124 0.57 -12.96 11.97
CA ALA A 124 -0.63 -12.25 11.54
C ALA A 124 -0.70 -10.81 12.09
N PRO A 125 -0.43 -10.54 13.38
CA PRO A 125 -0.44 -9.17 13.89
C PRO A 125 0.70 -8.29 13.35
N LEU A 126 1.81 -8.87 12.89
CA LEU A 126 2.93 -8.10 12.33
C LEU A 126 2.57 -7.41 11.01
N SER A 127 1.56 -7.91 10.29
CA SER A 127 1.04 -7.23 9.10
C SER A 127 0.50 -5.82 9.43
N PHE A 128 -0.14 -5.65 10.59
CA PHE A 128 -0.59 -4.35 11.10
C PHE A 128 0.58 -3.44 11.44
N VAL A 129 1.69 -3.99 11.97
CA VAL A 129 2.93 -3.23 12.21
C VAL A 129 3.51 -2.74 10.89
N GLY A 130 3.61 -3.60 9.88
CA GLY A 130 4.15 -3.24 8.57
C GLY A 130 3.35 -2.15 7.87
N VAL A 131 2.03 -2.35 7.72
CA VAL A 131 1.13 -1.36 7.11
C VAL A 131 1.09 -0.08 7.96
N GLY A 132 1.00 -0.21 9.28
CA GLY A 132 0.98 0.92 10.21
C GLY A 132 2.24 1.77 10.12
N ALA A 133 3.42 1.16 10.11
CA ALA A 133 4.69 1.85 9.98
C ALA A 133 4.79 2.59 8.64
N LEU A 134 4.40 1.94 7.53
CA LEU A 134 4.37 2.59 6.21
C LEU A 134 3.47 3.84 6.21
N LEU A 135 2.28 3.75 6.81
CA LEU A 135 1.34 4.88 6.93
C LEU A 135 1.88 5.99 7.83
N ALA A 136 2.47 5.64 8.97
CA ALA A 136 3.01 6.60 9.93
C ALA A 136 4.18 7.40 9.34
N LEU A 137 4.99 6.72 8.54
CA LEU A 137 6.16 7.29 7.88
C LEU A 137 5.82 8.02 6.57
N LEU A 138 4.64 7.80 6.00
CA LEU A 138 4.20 8.38 4.73
C LEU A 138 4.31 9.92 4.65
N PRO A 139 4.02 10.69 5.71
CA PRO A 139 4.16 12.15 5.68
C PRO A 139 5.61 12.64 5.84
N SER A 140 6.54 11.75 6.22
CA SER A 140 7.94 12.10 6.49
C SER A 140 8.62 12.66 5.24
N ALA A 141 9.33 13.77 5.40
CA ALA A 141 10.17 14.35 4.35
C ALA A 141 11.41 13.48 4.05
N LYS A 142 11.85 12.66 5.01
CA LYS A 142 13.02 11.79 4.89
C LYS A 142 12.77 10.60 3.94
N LEU A 143 11.52 10.16 3.81
CA LEU A 143 11.09 9.19 2.81
C LEU A 143 10.77 9.91 1.51
N LEU A 144 11.82 10.26 0.77
CA LEU A 144 11.70 10.74 -0.60
C LEU A 144 11.33 9.58 -1.53
N PHE A 145 10.06 9.19 -1.54
CA PHE A 145 9.51 8.40 -2.63
C PHE A 145 9.34 9.28 -3.87
N ARG A 146 10.44 9.49 -4.61
CA ARG A 146 10.36 10.01 -5.98
C ARG A 146 9.99 8.84 -6.89
N LEU A 147 8.69 8.63 -7.08
CA LEU A 147 8.20 7.71 -8.11
C LEU A 147 8.62 8.27 -9.49
N ARG A 148 9.75 7.79 -10.01
CA ARG A 148 10.13 8.03 -11.41
C ARG A 148 9.30 7.06 -12.26
N VAL A 149 8.09 7.48 -12.63
CA VAL A 149 7.38 6.84 -13.74
C VAL A 149 8.15 7.26 -15.00
N GLY A 150 8.97 6.36 -15.52
CA GLY A 150 9.72 6.59 -16.74
C GLY A 150 8.74 6.84 -17.88
N VAL A 151 8.65 8.09 -18.32
CA VAL A 151 8.21 8.34 -19.70
C VAL A 151 9.45 8.02 -20.50
N ALA A 152 9.47 6.87 -21.17
CA ALA A 152 10.51 6.61 -22.16
C ALA A 152 10.57 7.86 -23.06
N PRO A 153 11.76 8.45 -23.29
CA PRO A 153 11.85 9.59 -24.17
C PRO A 153 11.18 9.19 -25.47
N VAL A 154 10.10 9.90 -25.82
CA VAL A 154 9.49 9.76 -27.16
C VAL A 154 10.64 10.06 -28.10
N ALA A 155 11.13 9.04 -28.79
CA ALA A 155 12.23 9.19 -29.72
C ALA A 155 11.80 10.26 -30.73
N GLN A 156 12.34 11.48 -30.60
CA GLN A 156 12.09 12.60 -31.50
C GLN A 156 12.67 12.36 -32.91
N GLY A 157 13.05 11.12 -33.25
CA GLY A 157 13.82 10.77 -34.45
C GLY A 157 13.01 10.35 -35.68
N ALA A 158 11.69 10.15 -35.60
CA ALA A 158 10.92 9.68 -36.76
C ALA A 158 10.28 10.80 -37.60
N GLY A 159 10.20 12.04 -37.08
CA GLY A 159 9.56 13.17 -37.78
C GLY A 159 10.47 13.92 -38.75
N GLY A 160 11.79 13.89 -38.55
CA GLY A 160 12.75 14.63 -39.41
C GLY A 160 13.01 13.96 -40.77
N ALA A 161 12.79 12.65 -40.88
CA ALA A 161 13.05 11.92 -42.12
C ALA A 161 12.00 12.18 -43.22
N LEU A 162 10.76 12.55 -42.85
CA LEU A 162 9.71 12.84 -43.83
C LEU A 162 9.86 14.24 -44.45
N HIS A 163 10.33 15.23 -43.68
CA HIS A 163 10.47 16.61 -44.18
C HIS A 163 11.60 16.76 -45.22
N HIS A 164 12.65 15.94 -45.14
CA HIS A 164 13.71 15.90 -46.17
C HIS A 164 13.30 15.18 -47.45
N LEU A 165 12.32 14.26 -47.40
CA LEU A 165 11.81 13.58 -48.59
C LEU A 165 10.88 14.48 -49.41
N GLU A 166 10.07 15.33 -48.76
CA GLU A 166 9.20 16.28 -49.47
C GLU A 166 10.01 17.38 -50.19
N GLU A 167 11.02 17.97 -49.55
CA GLU A 167 11.89 18.95 -50.22
C GLU A 167 12.65 18.36 -51.42
N GLY A 168 13.08 17.10 -51.32
CA GLY A 168 13.72 16.40 -52.42
C GLY A 168 12.78 16.17 -53.61
N GLN A 169 11.51 15.84 -53.35
CA GLN A 169 10.51 15.61 -54.39
C GLN A 169 10.07 16.91 -55.08
N GLU A 170 9.95 18.02 -54.36
CA GLU A 170 9.63 19.32 -54.97
C GLU A 170 10.75 19.82 -55.89
N ARG A 171 12.02 19.70 -55.48
CA ARG A 171 13.16 20.05 -56.33
C ARG A 171 13.23 19.21 -57.59
N ALA A 172 12.99 17.90 -57.50
CA ALA A 172 12.97 17.02 -58.66
C ALA A 172 11.83 17.34 -59.64
N ARG A 173 10.66 17.78 -59.15
CA ARG A 173 9.54 18.24 -59.99
C ARG A 173 9.85 19.57 -60.70
N ALA A 174 10.56 20.48 -60.06
CA ALA A 174 10.93 21.76 -60.67
C ALA A 174 11.84 21.57 -61.90
N VAL A 175 12.87 20.72 -61.78
CA VAL A 175 13.83 20.46 -62.88
C VAL A 175 13.17 19.83 -64.11
N ARG A 176 12.19 18.93 -63.94
CA ARG A 176 11.45 18.30 -65.05
C ARG A 176 10.55 19.25 -65.84
N LYS A 177 10.14 20.38 -65.27
CA LYS A 177 9.26 21.35 -65.97
C LYS A 177 10.05 22.36 -66.82
N SER A 178 11.37 22.42 -66.65
CA SER A 178 12.26 23.38 -67.30
C SER A 178 13.12 22.78 -68.42
N ALA A 179 12.95 21.49 -68.73
CA ALA A 179 13.56 20.78 -69.86
C ALA A 179 12.48 20.40 -70.87
#